data_AF-A0A2V9RQ78-F1
#
_entry.id   AF-A0A2V9RQ78-F1
#
_cell.length_a   1.000
_cell.length_b   1.000
_cell.length_c   1.000
_cell.angle_alpha   90.00
_cell.angle_beta   90.00
_cell.angle_gamma   90.00
#
_symmetry.space_group_name_H-M   'P 1'
#
loop_
_entity.id
_entity.type
_entity.pdbx_description
1 polymer ?
#
loop_
_entity_poly.entity_id
_entity_poly.type
_entity_poly.pdbx_seq_one_letter_code
_entity_poly.pdbx_strand_id
1 'polypeptide(L)'
;MVLITAGTASAQNTIPIAEEQVLYEAIGEFNNSGPASQQYGYLSSITGLDNVFSSTTTKNETTALFTFVTNATTFQVVNHGPFRIVDRTGTTTIYLNNGPSDFSNPASFSQGMPIQVSNYRQQVILNTLTNTFVTVHTNTVTDVETFTLNGVAYRLGQLGKSFRTNYSGQANTPGAEPSGWFAGTSTGSKN
;
A
#
# COMPACT_ATOMS: atom_id res chain seq x y z
N MET A 1 -5.78 -33.74 38.07
CA MET A 1 -5.67 -32.28 38.24
C MET A 1 -5.05 -31.73 36.98
N VAL A 2 -5.85 -31.20 36.06
CA VAL A 2 -5.35 -30.64 34.78
C VAL A 2 -5.12 -29.16 35.03
N LEU A 3 -3.86 -28.73 35.00
CA LEU A 3 -3.50 -27.31 34.99
C LEU A 3 -3.79 -26.77 33.59
N ILE A 4 -4.84 -25.97 33.45
CA ILE A 4 -5.04 -25.14 32.26
C ILE A 4 -4.26 -23.86 32.50
N THR A 5 -3.05 -23.77 31.95
CA THR A 5 -2.33 -22.49 31.89
C THR A 5 -3.07 -21.59 30.89
N ALA A 6 -3.88 -20.67 31.42
CA ALA A 6 -4.38 -19.53 30.67
C ALA A 6 -3.16 -18.67 30.29
N GLY A 7 -2.73 -18.75 29.03
CA GLY A 7 -1.76 -17.81 28.49
C GLY A 7 -2.35 -16.40 28.58
N THR A 8 -1.69 -15.51 29.31
CA THR A 8 -2.00 -14.08 29.28
C THR A 8 -1.83 -13.61 27.85
N ALA A 9 -2.92 -13.27 27.17
CA ALA A 9 -2.85 -12.60 25.89
C ALA A 9 -2.10 -11.27 26.10
N SER A 10 -0.92 -11.14 25.49
CA SER A 10 -0.21 -9.85 25.45
C SER A 10 -1.15 -8.79 24.89
N ALA A 11 -1.20 -7.61 25.52
CA ALA A 11 -2.00 -6.50 25.03
C ALA A 11 -1.59 -6.17 23.58
N GLN A 12 -2.55 -6.25 22.66
CA GLN A 12 -2.33 -6.01 21.24
C GLN A 12 -2.70 -4.56 20.92
N ASN A 13 -1.75 -3.81 20.37
CA ASN A 13 -1.96 -2.42 19.97
C ASN A 13 -2.57 -2.36 18.57
N THR A 14 -3.84 -1.97 18.47
CA THR A 14 -4.46 -1.75 17.16
C THR A 14 -4.13 -0.34 16.70
N ILE A 15 -3.49 -0.20 15.54
CA ILE A 15 -3.32 1.08 14.86
C ILE A 15 -4.65 1.35 14.14
N PRO A 16 -5.47 2.32 14.60
CA PRO A 16 -6.80 2.51 14.05
C PRO A 16 -6.73 3.20 12.67
N ILE A 17 -7.72 2.91 11.84
CA ILE A 17 -8.05 3.75 10.68
C ILE A 17 -8.94 4.88 11.21
N ALA A 18 -8.29 5.95 11.69
CA ALA A 18 -8.97 7.12 12.22
C ALA A 18 -9.46 8.03 11.07
N GLU A 19 -10.73 8.44 11.14
CA GLU A 19 -11.34 9.28 10.10
C GLU A 19 -10.59 10.61 9.95
N GLU A 20 -10.41 11.04 8.69
CA GLU A 20 -9.80 12.33 8.34
C GLU A 20 -8.34 12.51 8.80
N GLN A 21 -7.70 11.44 9.32
CA GLN A 21 -6.28 11.44 9.67
C GLN A 21 -5.45 10.76 8.58
N VAL A 22 -4.28 11.31 8.31
CA VAL A 22 -3.27 10.64 7.48
C VAL A 22 -2.86 9.35 8.19
N LEU A 23 -2.85 8.26 7.44
CA LEU A 23 -2.54 6.91 7.93
C LEU A 23 -1.18 6.46 7.43
N TYR A 24 -0.98 6.57 6.11
CA TYR A 24 0.18 6.04 5.41
C TYR A 24 0.75 7.09 4.46
N GLU A 25 2.06 7.08 4.29
CA GLU A 25 2.76 7.72 3.17
C GLU A 25 3.42 6.61 2.36
N ALA A 26 3.14 6.56 1.06
CA ALA A 26 3.59 5.50 0.16
C ALA A 26 4.53 6.05 -0.92
N ILE A 27 5.55 5.26 -1.25
CA ILE A 27 6.47 5.47 -2.38
C ILE A 27 6.49 4.18 -3.18
N GLY A 28 6.32 4.25 -4.50
CA GLY A 28 6.27 3.04 -5.31
C GLY A 28 6.41 3.24 -6.81
N GLU A 29 6.41 2.10 -7.49
CA GLU A 29 6.41 1.95 -8.93
C GLU A 29 5.22 1.11 -9.38
N PHE A 30 4.95 1.13 -10.67
CA PHE A 30 3.93 0.27 -11.25
C PHE A 30 4.33 -0.27 -12.61
N ASN A 31 3.83 -1.47 -12.90
CA ASN A 31 3.91 -2.14 -14.19
C ASN A 31 2.50 -2.37 -14.73
N ASN A 32 2.25 -1.87 -15.94
CA ASN A 32 1.01 -2.12 -16.66
C ASN A 32 1.27 -3.10 -17.80
N SER A 33 0.46 -4.15 -17.88
CA SER A 33 0.49 -5.12 -18.97
C SER A 33 -0.93 -5.46 -19.41
N GLY A 34 -1.31 -4.98 -20.60
CA GLY A 34 -2.70 -5.04 -21.04
C GLY A 34 -3.64 -4.38 -20.02
N PRO A 35 -4.71 -5.07 -19.57
CA PRO A 35 -5.60 -4.53 -18.55
C PRO A 35 -5.02 -4.61 -17.12
N ALA A 36 -3.99 -5.43 -16.90
CA ALA A 36 -3.39 -5.63 -15.58
C ALA A 36 -2.50 -4.45 -15.18
N SER A 37 -2.54 -4.12 -13.90
CA SER A 37 -1.68 -3.14 -13.26
C SER A 37 -1.19 -3.69 -11.93
N GLN A 38 0.12 -3.86 -11.80
CA GLN A 38 0.76 -4.18 -10.53
C GLN A 38 1.45 -2.92 -10.02
N GLN A 39 1.14 -2.53 -8.78
CA GLN A 39 1.78 -1.42 -8.08
C GLN A 39 2.52 -2.00 -6.89
N TYR A 40 3.74 -1.57 -6.64
CA TYR A 40 4.58 -2.11 -5.58
C TYR A 40 5.49 -1.04 -5.01
N GLY A 41 5.80 -1.15 -3.73
CA GLY A 41 6.58 -0.13 -3.04
C GLY A 41 6.58 -0.31 -1.54
N TYR A 42 6.91 0.77 -0.83
CA TYR A 42 7.01 0.77 0.62
C TYR A 42 6.29 1.95 1.27
N LEU A 43 6.03 1.82 2.58
CA LEU A 43 5.44 2.88 3.39
C LEU A 43 6.56 3.67 4.07
N SER A 44 6.70 4.95 3.71
CA SER A 44 7.68 5.87 4.29
C SER A 44 7.24 6.45 5.63
N SER A 45 5.95 6.32 5.95
CA SER A 45 5.37 6.68 7.24
C SER A 45 4.11 5.85 7.50
N ILE A 46 3.89 5.48 8.77
CA ILE A 46 2.65 4.90 9.28
C ILE A 46 2.31 5.64 10.58
N THR A 47 1.18 6.34 10.60
CA THR A 47 0.70 7.04 11.80
C THR A 47 0.51 6.04 12.95
N GLY A 48 1.10 6.36 14.10
CA GLY A 48 1.09 5.49 15.29
C GLY A 48 2.30 4.57 15.41
N LEU A 49 3.26 4.62 14.47
CA LEU A 49 4.56 3.95 14.59
C LEU A 49 5.71 4.95 14.53
N ASP A 50 6.65 4.82 15.45
CA ASP A 50 7.82 5.71 15.53
C ASP A 50 8.85 5.44 14.42
N ASN A 51 8.88 4.22 13.89
CA ASN A 51 9.87 3.82 12.92
C ASN A 51 9.31 2.80 11.92
N VAL A 52 9.52 3.08 10.63
CA VAL A 52 9.13 2.21 9.51
C VAL A 52 10.34 1.78 8.67
N PHE A 53 11.56 2.11 9.11
CA PHE A 53 12.82 1.69 8.48
C PHE A 53 13.73 0.98 9.49
N SER A 54 14.41 -0.08 9.11
CA SER A 54 15.42 -0.74 9.95
C SER A 54 16.69 0.10 10.15
N SER A 55 16.89 1.14 9.32
CA SER A 55 18.06 2.03 9.35
C SER A 55 17.65 3.48 9.63
N THR A 56 18.47 4.18 10.42
CA THR A 56 18.30 5.60 10.72
C THR A 56 18.94 6.51 9.67
N THR A 57 19.87 6.01 8.87
CA THR A 57 20.64 6.77 7.87
C THR A 57 20.21 6.51 6.44
N THR A 58 19.69 5.31 6.16
CA THR A 58 19.21 4.90 4.84
C THR A 58 17.71 4.68 4.91
N LYS A 59 16.92 5.52 4.23
CA LYS A 59 15.46 5.43 4.19
C LYS A 59 14.98 5.17 2.76
N ASN A 60 14.97 3.89 2.39
CA ASN A 60 14.60 3.43 1.05
C ASN A 60 14.02 2.00 1.10
N GLU A 61 13.77 1.39 -0.06
CA GLU A 61 13.22 0.04 -0.20
C GLU A 61 14.07 -1.05 0.48
N THR A 62 15.38 -0.87 0.57
CA THR A 62 16.28 -1.86 1.19
C THR A 62 16.17 -1.90 2.71
N THR A 63 15.64 -0.85 3.33
CA THR A 63 15.51 -0.72 4.79
C THR A 63 14.06 -0.59 5.25
N ALA A 64 13.09 -0.48 4.34
CA ALA A 64 11.68 -0.37 4.69
C ALA A 64 11.16 -1.64 5.37
N LEU A 65 10.53 -1.47 6.54
CA LEU A 65 9.89 -2.54 7.31
C LEU A 65 8.51 -2.91 6.75
N PHE A 66 7.89 -2.00 6.00
CA PHE A 66 6.53 -2.16 5.48
C PHE A 66 6.52 -1.95 3.97
N THR A 67 6.10 -3.00 3.26
CA THR A 67 5.94 -2.98 1.81
C THR A 67 4.49 -3.18 1.43
N PHE A 68 4.13 -2.82 0.20
CA PHE A 68 2.82 -3.11 -0.33
C PHE A 68 2.90 -3.61 -1.76
N VAL A 69 1.90 -4.41 -2.13
CA VAL A 69 1.61 -4.77 -3.53
C VAL A 69 0.13 -4.57 -3.77
N THR A 70 -0.22 -3.92 -4.88
CA THR A 70 -1.59 -3.85 -5.40
C THR A 70 -1.63 -4.54 -6.74
N ASN A 71 -2.50 -5.54 -6.87
CA ASN A 71 -2.81 -6.17 -8.15
C ASN A 71 -4.20 -5.71 -8.57
N ALA A 72 -4.29 -4.99 -9.69
CA ALA A 72 -5.52 -4.40 -10.18
C ALA A 72 -5.77 -4.72 -11.66
N THR A 73 -7.04 -4.75 -12.03
CA THR A 73 -7.49 -4.92 -13.41
C THR A 73 -8.30 -3.71 -13.85
N THR A 74 -7.93 -3.17 -15.00
CA THR A 74 -8.63 -2.07 -15.67
C THR A 74 -9.95 -2.59 -16.21
N PHE A 75 -11.06 -1.95 -15.82
CA PHE A 75 -12.39 -2.27 -16.33
C PHE A 75 -12.97 -1.16 -17.20
N GLN A 76 -12.40 0.05 -17.15
CA GLN A 76 -12.88 1.19 -17.92
C GLN A 76 -11.74 2.15 -18.29
N VAL A 77 -11.82 2.69 -19.50
CA VAL A 77 -10.98 3.78 -19.98
C VAL A 77 -11.88 4.81 -20.66
N VAL A 78 -11.75 6.08 -20.24
CA VAL A 78 -12.46 7.21 -20.83
C VAL A 78 -11.42 8.25 -21.26
N ASN A 79 -11.47 8.69 -22.51
CA ASN A 79 -10.61 9.78 -23.00
C ASN A 79 -11.41 11.08 -23.05
N HIS A 80 -10.86 12.17 -22.52
CA HIS A 80 -11.48 13.49 -22.55
C HIS A 80 -10.42 14.60 -22.63
N GLY A 81 -10.31 15.24 -23.80
CA GLY A 81 -9.26 16.23 -24.05
C GLY A 81 -7.86 15.61 -23.87
N PRO A 82 -6.93 16.26 -23.13
CA PRO A 82 -5.61 15.71 -22.86
C PRO A 82 -5.62 14.63 -21.76
N PHE A 83 -6.79 14.26 -21.23
CA PHE A 83 -6.89 13.30 -20.15
C PHE A 83 -7.30 11.92 -20.63
N ARG A 84 -6.60 10.91 -20.12
CA ARG A 84 -7.01 9.52 -20.13
C ARG A 84 -7.36 9.12 -18.71
N ILE A 85 -8.64 8.84 -18.48
CA ILE A 85 -9.19 8.40 -17.21
C ILE A 85 -9.26 6.87 -17.23
N VAL A 86 -8.66 6.21 -16.24
CA VAL A 86 -8.59 4.75 -16.16
C VAL A 86 -9.14 4.30 -14.81
N ASP A 87 -10.19 3.48 -14.83
CA ASP A 87 -10.77 2.93 -13.61
C ASP A 87 -10.37 1.46 -13.45
N ARG A 88 -9.97 1.10 -12.22
CA ARG A 88 -9.47 -0.24 -11.88
C ARG A 88 -10.10 -0.76 -10.60
N THR A 89 -10.15 -2.08 -10.48
CA THR A 89 -10.50 -2.78 -9.24
C THR A 89 -9.46 -3.85 -8.94
N GLY A 90 -9.26 -4.21 -7.68
CA GLY A 90 -8.26 -5.19 -7.30
C GLY A 90 -8.12 -5.39 -5.80
N THR A 91 -6.90 -5.77 -5.40
CA THR A 91 -6.54 -6.00 -4.00
C THR A 91 -5.20 -5.34 -3.70
N THR A 92 -5.12 -4.64 -2.57
CA THR A 92 -3.87 -4.14 -1.99
C THR A 92 -3.54 -4.96 -0.76
N THR A 93 -2.32 -5.46 -0.70
CA THR A 93 -1.75 -6.16 0.46
C THR A 93 -0.58 -5.35 0.99
N ILE A 94 -0.58 -5.10 2.31
CA ILE A 94 0.55 -4.54 3.05
C ILE A 94 1.24 -5.69 3.78
N TYR A 95 2.56 -5.72 3.73
CA TYR A 95 3.40 -6.76 4.31
C TYR A 95 4.31 -6.18 5.39
N LEU A 96 4.54 -6.96 6.45
CA LEU A 96 5.73 -6.81 7.28
C LEU A 96 6.90 -7.48 6.53
N ASN A 97 7.86 -6.68 6.08
CA ASN A 97 8.93 -7.10 5.19
C ASN A 97 10.00 -7.95 5.91
N ASN A 98 10.57 -8.94 5.20
CA ASN A 98 11.52 -9.92 5.75
C ASN A 98 12.95 -9.83 5.15
N GLY A 99 13.23 -8.84 4.31
CA GLY A 99 14.53 -8.65 3.68
C GLY A 99 14.60 -7.29 3.00
N PRO A 100 15.73 -6.91 2.36
CA PRO A 100 15.70 -5.74 1.51
C PRO A 100 14.72 -5.99 0.36
N SER A 101 13.91 -4.99 0.04
CA SER A 101 13.18 -4.97 -1.23
C SER A 101 14.03 -4.26 -2.28
N ASP A 102 13.65 -4.42 -3.54
CA ASP A 102 14.38 -3.91 -4.70
C ASP A 102 13.37 -3.61 -5.82
N PHE A 103 13.34 -2.36 -6.30
CA PHE A 103 12.45 -1.94 -7.39
C PHE A 103 12.73 -2.68 -8.70
N SER A 104 13.95 -3.17 -8.93
CA SER A 104 14.28 -4.01 -10.08
C SER A 104 13.75 -5.44 -9.97
N ASN A 105 13.29 -5.85 -8.78
CA ASN A 105 12.65 -7.14 -8.52
C ASN A 105 11.31 -6.94 -7.80
N PRO A 106 10.20 -6.68 -8.52
CA PRO A 106 8.89 -6.40 -7.93
C PRO A 106 8.39 -7.46 -6.94
N ALA A 107 8.76 -8.73 -7.14
CA ALA A 107 8.38 -9.81 -6.24
C ALA A 107 8.93 -9.64 -4.82
N SER A 108 10.06 -8.94 -4.66
CA SER A 108 10.69 -8.65 -3.36
C SER A 108 9.82 -7.81 -2.42
N PHE A 109 8.82 -7.08 -2.93
CA PHE A 109 7.88 -6.31 -2.09
C PHE A 109 6.79 -7.18 -1.44
N SER A 110 6.71 -8.46 -1.80
CA SER A 110 5.73 -9.42 -1.28
C SER A 110 6.35 -10.59 -0.50
N GLN A 111 7.66 -10.52 -0.19
CA GLN A 111 8.40 -11.60 0.49
C GLN A 111 8.10 -11.73 2.00
N GLY A 112 7.34 -10.78 2.55
CA GLY A 112 7.03 -10.65 3.95
C GLY A 112 5.73 -11.35 4.39
N MET A 113 5.35 -11.15 5.64
CA MET A 113 4.06 -11.59 6.16
C MET A 113 2.97 -10.58 5.76
N PRO A 114 1.87 -10.98 5.10
CA PRO A 114 0.72 -10.11 4.91
C PRO A 114 0.17 -9.67 6.28
N ILE A 115 0.03 -8.36 6.50
CA ILE A 115 -0.49 -7.79 7.76
C ILE A 115 -1.80 -7.03 7.59
N GLN A 116 -2.12 -6.65 6.35
CA GLN A 116 -3.40 -6.06 6.00
C GLN A 116 -3.69 -6.38 4.53
N VAL A 117 -4.92 -6.82 4.25
CA VAL A 117 -5.43 -6.99 2.90
C VAL A 117 -6.65 -6.07 2.75
N SER A 118 -6.78 -5.41 1.61
CA SER A 118 -7.93 -4.58 1.30
C SER A 118 -8.42 -4.75 -0.13
N ASN A 119 -9.73 -4.68 -0.31
CA ASN A 119 -10.33 -4.43 -1.62
C ASN A 119 -9.94 -3.03 -2.09
N TYR A 120 -9.69 -2.89 -3.38
CA TYR A 120 -9.14 -1.69 -3.99
C TYR A 120 -9.99 -1.24 -5.18
N ARG A 121 -10.35 0.04 -5.21
CA ARG A 121 -10.98 0.70 -6.37
C ARG A 121 -10.24 1.99 -6.68
N GLN A 122 -9.75 2.14 -7.91
CA GLN A 122 -8.94 3.27 -8.38
C GLN A 122 -9.64 4.03 -9.49
N GLN A 123 -9.44 5.34 -9.49
CA GLN A 123 -9.47 6.16 -10.70
C GLN A 123 -8.09 6.81 -10.90
N VAL A 124 -7.53 6.66 -12.10
CA VAL A 124 -6.33 7.36 -12.57
C VAL A 124 -6.76 8.46 -13.52
N ILE A 125 -6.19 9.65 -13.37
CA ILE A 125 -6.32 10.75 -14.33
C ILE A 125 -4.92 11.04 -14.86
N LEU A 126 -4.64 10.55 -16.07
CA LEU A 126 -3.35 10.71 -16.76
C LEU A 126 -3.45 11.86 -17.77
N ASN A 127 -2.52 12.79 -17.72
CA ASN A 127 -2.31 13.78 -18.78
C ASN A 127 -1.42 13.19 -19.88
N THR A 128 -1.97 12.95 -21.06
CA THR A 128 -1.27 12.29 -22.18
C THR A 128 -0.22 13.16 -22.87
N LEU A 129 -0.15 14.46 -22.55
CA LEU A 129 0.87 15.36 -23.09
C LEU A 129 2.16 15.35 -22.24
N THR A 130 2.02 15.13 -20.94
CA THR A 130 3.14 15.20 -19.98
C THR A 130 3.45 13.85 -19.33
N ASN A 131 2.57 12.87 -19.49
CA ASN A 131 2.55 11.60 -18.78
C ASN A 131 2.49 11.71 -17.25
N THR A 132 2.17 12.88 -16.72
CA THR A 132 1.88 13.04 -15.29
C THR A 132 0.48 12.53 -14.98
N PHE A 133 0.30 11.97 -13.78
CA PHE A 133 -1.00 11.51 -13.34
C PHE A 133 -1.26 11.81 -11.87
N VAL A 134 -2.54 11.86 -11.55
CA VAL A 134 -3.04 11.73 -10.18
C VAL A 134 -3.97 10.54 -10.10
N THR A 135 -4.13 10.01 -8.90
CA THR A 135 -5.02 8.90 -8.63
C THR A 135 -5.83 9.15 -7.38
N VAL A 136 -7.01 8.55 -7.35
CA VAL A 136 -7.86 8.45 -6.17
C VAL A 136 -8.23 6.99 -5.98
N HIS A 137 -8.13 6.50 -4.76
CA HIS A 137 -8.47 5.13 -4.41
C HIS A 137 -9.38 5.08 -3.20
N THR A 138 -10.21 4.05 -3.16
CA THR A 138 -10.78 3.57 -1.90
C THR A 138 -10.25 2.18 -1.62
N ASN A 139 -9.80 1.99 -0.39
CA ASN A 139 -9.40 0.71 0.16
C ASN A 139 -10.39 0.33 1.27
N THR A 140 -10.89 -0.90 1.25
CA THR A 140 -11.70 -1.46 2.36
C THR A 140 -11.00 -2.69 2.88
N VAL A 141 -10.60 -2.66 4.15
CA VAL A 141 -9.87 -3.75 4.79
C VAL A 141 -10.72 -5.01 4.84
N THR A 142 -10.18 -6.10 4.30
CA THR A 142 -10.81 -7.42 4.24
C THR A 142 -10.10 -8.45 5.11
N ASP A 143 -8.85 -8.19 5.50
CA ASP A 143 -8.10 -9.04 6.40
C ASP A 143 -7.03 -8.25 7.16
N VAL A 144 -6.72 -8.68 8.38
CA VAL A 144 -5.72 -8.06 9.26
C VAL A 144 -5.05 -9.11 10.13
N GLU A 145 -3.74 -9.19 10.05
CA GLU A 145 -2.93 -10.10 10.87
C GLU A 145 -2.16 -9.36 11.95
N THR A 146 -1.97 -10.04 13.08
CA THR A 146 -1.16 -9.51 14.18
C THR A 146 0.32 -9.70 13.85
N PHE A 147 1.12 -8.66 14.05
CA PHE A 147 2.55 -8.68 13.84
C PHE A 147 3.30 -8.06 15.02
N THR A 148 4.57 -8.42 15.18
CA THR A 148 5.40 -7.92 16.28
C THR A 148 6.47 -6.97 15.76
N LEU A 149 6.56 -5.77 16.34
CA LEU A 149 7.69 -4.87 16.18
C LEU A 149 8.30 -4.60 17.55
N ASN A 150 9.62 -4.75 17.68
CA ASN A 150 10.34 -4.43 18.91
C ASN A 150 9.71 -5.05 20.18
N GLY A 151 9.18 -6.28 20.07
CA GLY A 151 8.53 -7.00 21.16
C GLY A 151 7.08 -6.60 21.47
N VAL A 152 6.50 -5.64 20.73
CA VAL A 152 5.11 -5.21 20.89
C VAL A 152 4.25 -5.77 19.77
N ALA A 153 3.10 -6.34 20.11
CA ALA A 153 2.13 -6.87 19.15
C ALA A 153 1.24 -5.75 18.61
N TYR A 154 1.11 -5.67 17.28
CA TYR A 154 0.33 -4.68 16.56
C TYR A 154 -0.66 -5.32 15.58
N ARG A 155 -1.74 -4.59 15.26
CA ARG A 155 -2.57 -4.82 14.06
C ARG A 155 -2.72 -3.53 13.28
N LEU A 156 -2.59 -3.60 11.96
CA LEU A 156 -2.67 -2.45 11.07
C LEU A 156 -4.09 -2.29 10.51
N GLY A 157 -4.91 -1.50 11.18
CA GLY A 157 -6.32 -1.32 10.82
C GLY A 157 -7.25 -2.37 11.41
N GLN A 158 -8.48 -2.40 10.90
CA GLN A 158 -9.56 -3.29 11.37
C GLN A 158 -10.44 -3.71 10.20
N LEU A 159 -10.99 -4.92 10.26
CA LEU A 159 -11.89 -5.45 9.24
C LEU A 159 -13.06 -4.50 8.95
N GLY A 160 -13.36 -4.27 7.68
CA GLY A 160 -14.47 -3.43 7.22
C GLY A 160 -14.23 -1.93 7.33
N LYS A 161 -13.10 -1.48 7.89
CA LYS A 161 -12.72 -0.06 7.85
C LYS A 161 -12.16 0.31 6.48
N SER A 162 -12.39 1.56 6.09
CA SER A 162 -11.99 2.07 4.79
C SER A 162 -11.10 3.30 4.90
N PHE A 163 -10.23 3.47 3.92
CA PHE A 163 -9.40 4.65 3.76
C PHE A 163 -9.34 5.06 2.29
N ARG A 164 -9.07 6.34 2.06
CA ARG A 164 -8.88 6.93 0.74
C ARG A 164 -7.40 7.17 0.52
N THR A 165 -6.90 6.80 -0.65
CA THR A 165 -5.49 7.01 -1.01
C THR A 165 -5.40 7.90 -2.22
N ASN A 166 -4.48 8.85 -2.23
CA ASN A 166 -4.19 9.68 -3.40
C ASN A 166 -2.71 9.56 -3.74
N TYR A 167 -2.40 9.23 -5.00
CA TYR A 167 -1.03 9.29 -5.50
C TYR A 167 -0.89 10.37 -6.56
N SER A 168 0.29 10.97 -6.62
CA SER A 168 0.78 11.74 -7.75
C SER A 168 2.00 11.04 -8.33
N GLY A 169 2.15 11.07 -9.64
CA GLY A 169 3.24 10.36 -10.29
C GLY A 169 3.41 10.70 -11.75
N GLN A 170 4.30 9.96 -12.38
CA GLN A 170 4.60 10.07 -13.79
C GLN A 170 4.70 8.68 -14.40
N ALA A 171 4.06 8.50 -15.56
CA ALA A 171 4.23 7.32 -16.40
C ALA A 171 5.43 7.51 -17.34
N ASN A 172 6.16 6.43 -17.54
CA ASN A 172 7.17 6.35 -18.58
C ASN A 172 6.51 6.15 -19.96
N THR A 173 7.35 6.19 -20.99
CA THR A 173 6.92 5.83 -22.35
C THR A 173 6.27 4.44 -22.39
N PRO A 174 5.20 4.24 -23.18
CA PRO A 174 4.55 2.93 -23.29
C PRO A 174 5.54 1.80 -23.57
N GLY A 175 5.47 0.73 -22.78
CA GLY A 175 6.36 -0.44 -22.89
C GLY A 175 7.63 -0.37 -22.03
N ALA A 176 7.90 0.75 -21.34
CA ALA A 176 8.98 0.82 -20.36
C ALA A 176 8.67 0.02 -19.09
N GLU A 177 9.74 -0.48 -18.45
CA GLU A 177 9.72 -1.12 -17.15
C GLU A 177 10.70 -0.37 -16.21
N PRO A 178 10.22 0.21 -15.09
CA PRO A 178 8.83 0.26 -14.68
C PRO A 178 7.97 1.12 -15.62
N SER A 179 6.66 0.87 -15.63
CA SER A 179 5.72 1.73 -16.38
C SER A 179 5.61 3.14 -15.79
N GLY A 180 6.06 3.35 -14.55
CA GLY A 180 6.20 4.68 -13.94
C GLY A 180 6.38 4.61 -12.43
N TRP A 181 6.40 5.78 -11.80
CA TRP A 181 6.65 5.97 -10.37
C TRP A 181 5.58 6.88 -9.74
N PHE A 182 5.36 6.73 -8.44
CA PHE A 182 4.42 7.54 -7.68
C PHE A 182 4.79 7.67 -6.21
N ALA A 183 4.21 8.68 -5.58
CA ALA A 183 4.12 8.78 -4.14
C ALA A 183 2.78 9.39 -3.72
N GLY A 184 2.40 9.22 -2.45
CA GLY A 184 1.25 9.93 -1.91
C GLY A 184 0.80 9.41 -0.57
N THR A 185 -0.44 9.75 -0.19
CA THR A 185 -0.95 9.57 1.17
C THR A 185 -2.25 8.80 1.20
N SER A 186 -2.45 8.06 2.27
CA SER A 186 -3.73 7.45 2.65
C SER A 186 -4.32 8.20 3.83
N THR A 187 -5.63 8.42 3.82
CA THR A 187 -6.40 9.11 4.87
C THR A 187 -7.62 8.29 5.23
N GLY A 188 -7.93 8.16 6.52
CA GLY A 188 -9.11 7.40 6.95
C GLY A 188 -10.40 7.99 6.38
N SER A 189 -11.26 7.11 5.84
CA SER A 189 -12.54 7.51 5.26
C SER A 189 -13.58 7.65 6.36
N LYS A 190 -14.44 8.66 6.23
CA LYS A 190 -15.66 8.74 7.02
C LYS A 190 -16.63 7.65 6.56
N ASN A 191 -17.11 6.84 7.49
CA ASN A 191 -18.15 5.83 7.21
C ASN A 191 -19.53 6.48 7.08
#